data_AF-A0AAJ6VUV7-F1
#
_entry.id   AF-A0AAJ6VUV7-F1
#
_cell.length_a   1.000
_cell.length_b   1.000
_cell.length_c   1.000
_cell.angle_alpha   90.00
_cell.angle_beta   90.00
_cell.angle_gamma   90.00
#
_symmetry.space_group_name_H-M   'P 1'
#
loop_
_entity.id
_entity.type
_entity.pdbx_description
1 polymer ?
#
loop_
_entity_poly.entity_id
_entity_poly.type
_entity_poly.pdbx_seq_one_letter_code
_entity_poly.pdbx_strand_id
1 'polypeptide(L)'
;MTVNILNGLREEHKLWPWEEKARQELNENPDATDGLLLDLKEKIKEYSIEMKNFRPRTDDEFLMAFLRSRKFDLQKTFNGYCKFHKIRLCNPQKIFPVGRGPKHYSRVYTNPIGTIADRRNPLDGTTVFIWSFRNFDASKDEYEDVFNASYQVITELILDPSIQTYGFRFVFDLTGLNYWIVAALLSRFYLNKAILMAQGSSPMRFKGFHVINGPARATRMVFQAFRPLLPKKMLERVHFHDSCEQLHAFVSPSILPDTLGGETGPWSGLRLKEAMDQLNDKIVQQTYFGFISL
;
A
#
# COMPACT_ATOMS: atom_id res chain seq x y z
N MET A 1 -7.76 -7.08 26.15
CA MET A 1 -8.28 -6.38 24.95
C MET A 1 -7.24 -6.53 23.87
N THR A 2 -7.51 -7.31 22.82
CA THR A 2 -6.59 -7.47 21.69
C THR A 2 -6.47 -6.11 21.01
N VAL A 3 -5.29 -5.50 21.06
CA VAL A 3 -5.04 -4.24 20.36
C VAL A 3 -5.26 -4.50 18.87
N ASN A 4 -6.13 -3.71 18.24
CA ASN A 4 -6.35 -3.72 16.80
C ASN A 4 -4.98 -3.63 16.10
N ILE A 5 -4.64 -4.57 15.21
CA ILE A 5 -3.30 -4.66 14.58
C ILE A 5 -2.83 -3.32 14.00
N LEU A 6 -3.74 -2.52 13.42
CA LEU A 6 -3.41 -1.20 12.88
C LEU A 6 -3.07 -0.22 14.00
N ASN A 7 -3.82 -0.25 15.10
CA ASN A 7 -3.49 0.55 16.28
C ASN A 7 -2.18 0.08 16.92
N GLY A 8 -1.91 -1.23 16.96
CA GLY A 8 -0.64 -1.75 17.47
C GLY A 8 0.55 -1.22 16.68
N LEU A 9 0.48 -1.27 15.35
CA LEU A 9 1.50 -0.69 14.47
C LEU A 9 1.67 0.83 14.64
N ARG A 10 0.58 1.54 14.95
CA ARG A 10 0.56 2.98 15.28
C ARG A 10 0.94 3.31 16.73
N GLU A 11 0.92 2.35 17.64
CA GLU A 11 1.36 2.58 19.02
C GLU A 11 2.88 2.39 19.15
N GLU A 12 3.50 1.69 18.18
CA GLU A 12 4.95 1.53 18.07
C GLU A 12 5.71 2.82 17.71
N HIS A 13 5.06 3.99 17.57
CA HIS A 13 5.78 5.26 17.30
C HIS A 13 6.84 5.56 18.37
N LYS A 14 6.61 5.11 19.61
CA LYS A 14 7.58 5.26 20.71
C LYS A 14 8.86 4.45 20.47
N LEU A 15 8.76 3.31 19.78
CA LEU A 15 9.89 2.49 19.39
C LEU A 15 10.55 2.99 18.10
N TRP A 16 9.79 3.74 17.28
CA TRP A 16 10.21 4.26 15.99
C TRP A 16 10.02 5.79 15.91
N PRO A 17 10.82 6.57 16.65
CA PRO A 17 10.77 8.03 16.60
C PRO A 17 11.07 8.47 15.17
N TRP A 18 10.21 9.34 14.63
CA TRP A 18 10.16 9.60 13.20
C TRP A 18 10.52 11.04 12.86
N GLU A 19 10.35 11.97 13.80
CA GLU A 19 10.49 13.40 13.62
C GLU A 19 11.89 13.76 13.11
N GLU A 20 12.94 13.26 13.77
CA GLU A 20 14.32 13.56 13.38
C GLU A 20 14.66 12.94 12.03
N LYS A 21 14.21 11.71 11.78
CA LYS A 21 14.41 11.04 10.48
C LYS A 21 13.68 11.77 9.35
N ALA A 22 12.50 12.30 9.61
CA ALA A 22 11.73 13.07 8.63
C ALA A 22 12.41 14.40 8.31
N ARG A 23 12.96 15.10 9.32
CA ARG A 23 13.79 16.31 9.11
C ARG A 23 15.00 16.01 8.22
N GLN A 24 15.75 14.97 8.57
CA GLN A 24 17.01 14.63 7.88
C GLN A 24 16.82 14.06 6.47
N GLU A 25 15.85 13.16 6.28
CA GLU A 25 15.73 12.42 5.01
C GLU A 25 14.67 12.99 4.07
N LEU A 26 13.67 13.69 4.61
CA LEU A 26 12.46 14.11 3.91
C LEU A 26 12.29 15.63 3.84
N ASN A 27 13.25 16.41 4.35
CA ASN A 27 13.20 17.88 4.36
C ASN A 27 11.97 18.43 5.12
N GLU A 28 11.50 17.71 6.13
CA GLU A 28 10.40 18.19 6.96
C GLU A 28 10.88 19.36 7.82
N ASN A 29 10.27 20.53 7.61
CA ASN A 29 10.47 21.70 8.46
C ASN A 29 9.15 22.01 9.20
N PRO A 30 9.06 21.76 10.52
CA PRO A 30 7.85 22.03 11.30
C PRO A 30 7.35 23.48 11.14
N ASP A 31 8.25 24.45 11.08
CA ASP A 31 7.90 25.88 10.99
C ASP A 31 7.27 26.27 9.64
N ALA A 32 7.53 25.48 8.58
CA ALA A 32 7.01 25.73 7.23
C ALA A 32 5.83 24.80 6.87
N THR A 33 5.54 23.80 7.71
CA THR A 33 4.58 22.72 7.38
C THR A 33 3.16 23.26 7.22
N ASP A 34 2.71 24.13 8.12
CA ASP A 34 1.36 24.69 8.09
C ASP A 34 1.15 25.55 6.83
N GLY A 35 2.14 26.36 6.45
CA GLY A 35 2.10 27.14 5.22
C GLY A 35 2.00 26.27 3.97
N LEU A 36 2.81 25.21 3.87
CA LEU A 36 2.76 24.28 2.74
C LEU A 36 1.44 23.50 2.65
N LEU A 37 0.82 23.18 3.79
CA LEU A 37 -0.51 22.56 3.82
C LEU A 37 -1.58 23.51 3.28
N LEU A 38 -1.52 24.79 3.66
CA LEU A 38 -2.43 25.82 3.14
C LEU A 38 -2.27 25.96 1.62
N ASP A 39 -1.03 26.12 1.13
CA ASP A 39 -0.74 26.23 -0.31
C ASP A 39 -1.24 25.01 -1.10
N LEU A 40 -1.08 23.81 -0.53
CA LEU A 40 -1.57 22.57 -1.14
C LEU A 40 -3.10 22.52 -1.18
N LYS A 41 -3.77 22.91 -0.10
CA LYS A 41 -5.24 22.98 -0.04
C LYS A 41 -5.80 23.99 -1.04
N GLU A 42 -5.15 25.13 -1.22
CA GLU A 42 -5.52 26.14 -2.22
C GLU A 42 -5.41 25.57 -3.64
N LYS A 43 -4.28 24.94 -3.99
CA LYS A 43 -4.11 24.25 -5.29
C LYS A 43 -5.18 23.18 -5.53
N ILE A 44 -5.50 22.39 -4.50
CA ILE A 44 -6.55 21.35 -4.59
C ILE A 44 -7.93 21.98 -4.80
N LYS A 45 -8.20 23.11 -4.14
CA LYS A 45 -9.46 23.85 -4.28
C LYS A 45 -9.61 24.39 -5.71
N GLU A 46 -8.60 25.06 -6.26
CA GLU A 46 -8.59 25.54 -7.65
C GLU A 46 -8.85 24.39 -8.63
N TYR A 47 -8.09 23.30 -8.49
CA TYR A 47 -8.26 22.11 -9.30
C TYR A 47 -9.66 21.50 -9.19
N SER A 48 -10.28 21.54 -8.00
CA SER A 48 -11.62 20.98 -7.79
C SER A 48 -12.73 21.78 -8.48
N ILE A 49 -12.52 23.08 -8.70
CA ILE A 49 -13.46 23.93 -9.44
C ILE A 49 -13.46 23.56 -10.93
N GLU A 50 -12.30 23.21 -11.47
CA GLU A 50 -12.14 22.82 -12.89
C GLU A 50 -12.63 21.38 -13.18
N MET A 51 -12.67 20.52 -12.16
CA MET A 51 -12.90 19.09 -12.34
C MET A 51 -14.35 18.70 -12.01
N LYS A 52 -15.09 18.31 -13.04
CA LYS A 52 -16.45 17.77 -12.88
C LYS A 52 -16.44 16.52 -12.00
N ASN A 53 -17.37 16.46 -11.05
CA ASN A 53 -17.60 15.32 -10.15
C ASN A 53 -16.40 14.93 -9.29
N PHE A 54 -15.53 15.89 -8.96
CA PHE A 54 -14.39 15.67 -8.09
C PHE A 54 -14.68 16.22 -6.69
N ARG A 55 -14.71 15.34 -5.68
CA ARG A 55 -14.84 15.71 -4.27
C ARG A 55 -13.48 15.55 -3.57
N PRO A 56 -12.69 16.61 -3.37
CA PRO A 56 -11.36 16.49 -2.79
C PRO A 56 -11.40 16.02 -1.32
N ARG A 57 -10.35 15.30 -0.90
CA ARG A 57 -10.08 14.97 0.50
C ARG A 57 -8.93 15.85 0.99
N THR A 58 -9.16 16.66 2.02
CA THR A 58 -8.23 17.72 2.44
C THR A 58 -7.92 17.72 3.93
N ASP A 59 -8.17 16.62 4.65
CA ASP A 59 -7.70 16.45 6.03
C ASP A 59 -6.16 16.40 6.09
N ASP A 60 -5.60 17.03 7.13
CA ASP A 60 -4.16 17.25 7.24
C ASP A 60 -3.37 15.96 7.33
N GLU A 61 -3.84 14.96 8.08
CA GLU A 61 -3.20 13.65 8.18
C GLU A 61 -2.99 12.99 6.80
N PHE A 62 -4.03 13.06 5.96
CA PHE A 62 -3.98 12.52 4.60
C PHE A 62 -3.06 13.33 3.69
N LEU A 63 -3.15 14.67 3.72
CA LEU A 63 -2.30 15.53 2.90
C LEU A 63 -0.81 15.45 3.29
N MET A 64 -0.52 15.31 4.58
CA MET A 64 0.83 15.13 5.10
C MET A 64 1.52 13.89 4.52
N ALA A 65 0.78 12.80 4.26
CA ALA A 65 1.33 11.63 3.60
C ALA A 65 1.87 11.94 2.19
N PHE A 66 1.19 12.82 1.44
CA PHE A 66 1.67 13.25 0.13
C PHE A 66 2.90 14.15 0.25
N LEU A 67 2.86 15.15 1.14
CA LEU A 67 3.98 16.07 1.38
C LEU A 67 5.24 15.29 1.77
N ARG A 68 5.13 14.46 2.81
CA ARG A 68 6.24 13.68 3.36
C ARG A 68 6.82 12.70 2.34
N SER A 69 5.97 12.02 1.55
CA SER A 69 6.43 11.11 0.49
C SER A 69 7.06 11.80 -0.73
N ARG A 70 6.90 13.13 -0.87
CA ARG A 70 7.52 13.96 -1.93
C ARG A 70 8.55 14.95 -1.39
N LYS A 71 8.98 14.77 -0.14
CA LYS A 71 9.96 15.61 0.53
C LYS A 71 9.57 17.09 0.57
N PHE A 72 8.28 17.34 0.83
CA PHE A 72 7.69 18.68 0.93
C PHE A 72 7.81 19.53 -0.36
N ASP A 73 8.08 18.88 -1.51
CA ASP A 73 7.98 19.53 -2.82
C ASP A 73 6.50 19.71 -3.20
N LEU A 74 6.00 20.94 -3.09
CA LEU A 74 4.59 21.27 -3.28
C LEU A 74 4.06 20.83 -4.66
N GLN A 75 4.81 21.07 -5.74
CA GLN A 75 4.35 20.74 -7.10
C GLN A 75 4.30 19.23 -7.32
N LYS A 76 5.32 18.48 -6.87
CA LYS A 76 5.32 17.01 -6.94
C LYS A 76 4.22 16.40 -6.06
N THR A 77 3.97 17.02 -4.91
CA THR A 77 2.89 16.64 -3.98
C THR A 77 1.53 16.77 -4.65
N PHE A 78 1.22 17.95 -5.18
CA PHE A 78 -0.03 18.21 -5.89
C PHE A 78 -0.22 17.27 -7.10
N ASN A 79 0.81 17.09 -7.93
CA ASN A 79 0.77 16.15 -9.05
C ASN A 79 0.49 14.72 -8.60
N GLY A 80 1.09 14.28 -7.49
CA GLY A 80 0.85 12.96 -6.89
C GLY A 80 -0.59 12.80 -6.39
N TYR A 81 -1.11 13.82 -5.69
CA TYR A 81 -2.49 13.86 -5.21
C TYR A 81 -3.51 13.77 -6.36
N CYS A 82 -3.32 14.54 -7.44
CA CYS A 82 -4.20 14.45 -8.61
C CYS A 82 -4.15 13.06 -9.26
N LYS A 83 -2.96 12.48 -9.40
CA LYS A 83 -2.79 11.12 -9.96
C LYS A 83 -3.47 10.07 -9.10
N PHE A 84 -3.34 10.17 -7.77
CA PHE A 84 -3.99 9.26 -6.81
C PHE A 84 -5.49 9.13 -7.06
N HIS A 85 -6.19 10.26 -7.17
CA HIS A 85 -7.63 10.22 -7.40
C HIS A 85 -8.01 9.81 -8.83
N LYS A 86 -7.17 10.08 -9.83
CA LYS A 86 -7.41 9.66 -11.23
C LYS A 86 -7.36 8.14 -11.41
N ILE A 87 -6.71 7.37 -10.53
CA ILE A 87 -6.63 5.90 -10.64
C ILE A 87 -8.03 5.27 -10.75
N ARG A 88 -9.00 5.78 -9.98
CA ARG A 88 -10.39 5.32 -10.01
C ARG A 88 -11.02 5.43 -11.40
N LEU A 89 -10.64 6.44 -12.19
CA LEU A 89 -11.22 6.69 -13.52
C LEU A 89 -10.89 5.60 -14.54
N CYS A 90 -9.90 4.74 -14.28
CA CYS A 90 -9.59 3.62 -15.17
C CYS A 90 -10.73 2.61 -15.27
N ASN A 91 -11.44 2.35 -14.17
CA ASN A 91 -12.64 1.53 -14.13
C ASN A 91 -13.39 1.81 -12.81
N PRO A 92 -14.25 2.85 -12.75
CA PRO A 92 -14.86 3.30 -11.49
C PRO A 92 -15.71 2.24 -10.77
N GLN A 93 -16.27 1.28 -11.52
CA GLN A 93 -17.07 0.19 -10.96
C GLN A 93 -16.22 -0.87 -10.24
N LYS A 94 -14.95 -0.99 -10.62
CA LYS A 94 -14.03 -1.99 -10.07
C LYS A 94 -12.90 -1.41 -9.23
N ILE A 95 -12.59 -0.12 -9.36
CA ILE A 95 -11.44 0.51 -8.71
C ILE A 95 -11.89 1.55 -7.73
N PHE A 96 -11.65 1.27 -6.44
CA PHE A 96 -12.10 2.06 -5.31
C PHE A 96 -13.58 2.44 -5.43
N PRO A 97 -14.48 1.47 -5.71
CA PRO A 97 -15.89 1.76 -5.91
C PRO A 97 -16.50 2.44 -4.68
N VAL A 98 -17.38 3.41 -4.94
CA VAL A 98 -18.07 4.17 -3.89
C VAL A 98 -18.98 3.23 -3.10
N GLY A 99 -19.05 3.42 -1.77
CA GLY A 99 -19.89 2.65 -0.87
C GLY A 99 -19.32 1.27 -0.46
N ARG A 100 -18.14 0.87 -0.97
CA ARG A 100 -17.56 -0.44 -0.67
C ARG A 100 -16.44 -0.35 0.37
N GLY A 101 -16.74 -0.80 1.59
CA GLY A 101 -15.77 -0.90 2.68
C GLY A 101 -15.18 -2.30 2.87
N PRO A 102 -14.33 -2.49 3.88
CA PRO A 102 -13.73 -3.77 4.26
C PRO A 102 -14.67 -4.97 4.28
N LYS A 103 -15.88 -4.82 4.83
CA LYS A 103 -16.84 -5.93 4.91
C LYS A 103 -17.29 -6.44 3.54
N HIS A 104 -17.27 -5.58 2.52
CA HIS A 104 -17.53 -6.01 1.13
C HIS A 104 -16.45 -6.98 0.64
N TYR A 105 -15.20 -6.78 1.08
CA TYR A 105 -14.04 -7.60 0.72
C TYR A 105 -13.70 -8.65 1.79
N SER A 106 -14.63 -9.00 2.67
CA SER A 106 -14.43 -9.91 3.82
C SER A 106 -13.77 -11.23 3.44
N ARG A 107 -14.07 -11.76 2.25
CA ARG A 107 -13.48 -12.99 1.72
C ARG A 107 -11.97 -12.87 1.51
N VAL A 108 -11.49 -11.73 1.03
CA VAL A 108 -10.05 -11.46 0.84
C VAL A 108 -9.30 -11.55 2.16
N TYR A 109 -9.92 -11.15 3.28
CA TYR A 109 -9.29 -11.24 4.60
C TYR A 109 -9.45 -12.61 5.27
N THR A 110 -10.58 -13.28 5.02
CA THR A 110 -10.86 -14.62 5.58
C THR A 110 -9.98 -15.70 4.92
N ASN A 111 -9.75 -15.55 3.62
CA ASN A 111 -8.86 -16.39 2.84
C ASN A 111 -7.72 -15.52 2.29
N PRO A 112 -6.80 -15.07 3.16
CA PRO A 112 -5.82 -14.02 2.85
C PRO A 112 -4.98 -14.35 1.63
N ILE A 113 -5.12 -13.50 0.61
CA ILE A 113 -4.17 -13.36 -0.50
C ILE A 113 -3.12 -12.30 -0.14
N GLY A 114 -3.46 -11.36 0.74
CA GLY A 114 -2.55 -10.39 1.30
C GLY A 114 -2.84 -10.13 2.77
N THR A 115 -1.79 -9.90 3.55
CA THR A 115 -1.85 -9.48 4.94
C THR A 115 -0.73 -8.48 5.24
N ILE A 116 -0.69 -7.99 6.48
CA ILE A 116 0.40 -7.18 7.02
C ILE A 116 1.03 -7.92 8.19
N ALA A 117 2.32 -7.68 8.44
CA ALA A 117 2.95 -8.12 9.66
C ALA A 117 2.36 -7.38 10.86
N ASP A 118 2.19 -8.09 11.97
CA ASP A 118 1.54 -7.56 13.18
C ASP A 118 2.40 -6.55 13.94
N ARG A 119 3.68 -6.44 13.59
CA ARG A 119 4.64 -5.48 14.14
C ARG A 119 5.49 -4.87 13.03
N ARG A 120 6.10 -3.73 13.33
CA ARG A 120 7.09 -3.12 12.43
C ARG A 120 8.32 -4.02 12.35
N ASN A 121 9.01 -4.00 11.20
CA ASN A 121 10.24 -4.76 10.99
C ASN A 121 11.32 -4.29 11.97
N PRO A 122 11.79 -5.14 12.91
CA PRO A 122 12.80 -4.75 13.89
C PRO A 122 14.14 -4.31 13.26
N LEU A 123 14.41 -4.73 12.02
CA LEU A 123 15.66 -4.38 11.34
C LEU A 123 15.74 -2.93 10.90
N ASP A 124 14.61 -2.31 10.54
CA ASP A 124 14.62 -0.98 9.93
C ASP A 124 13.36 -0.14 10.16
N GLY A 125 12.44 -0.61 11.00
CA GLY A 125 11.17 0.04 11.34
C GLY A 125 10.15 0.06 10.22
N THR A 126 10.32 -0.67 9.12
CA THR A 126 9.33 -0.66 8.02
C THR A 126 8.06 -1.45 8.35
N THR A 127 6.93 -1.02 7.82
CA THR A 127 5.72 -1.85 7.81
C THR A 127 5.82 -2.86 6.68
N VAL A 128 5.54 -4.14 6.96
CA VAL A 128 5.70 -5.22 5.98
C VAL A 128 4.34 -5.71 5.50
N PHE A 129 4.10 -5.58 4.20
CA PHE A 129 3.00 -6.22 3.50
C PHE A 129 3.45 -7.56 2.95
N ILE A 130 2.64 -8.60 3.11
CA ILE A 130 2.94 -9.94 2.62
C ILE A 130 1.78 -10.36 1.72
N TRP A 131 2.07 -10.68 0.46
CA TRP A 131 1.11 -11.21 -0.50
C TRP A 131 1.50 -12.63 -0.87
N SER A 132 0.53 -13.54 -0.88
CA SER A 132 0.70 -14.94 -1.25
C SER A 132 -0.46 -15.42 -2.12
N PHE A 133 -0.17 -16.16 -3.19
CA PHE A 133 -1.20 -16.71 -4.07
C PHE A 133 -1.73 -18.08 -3.62
N ARG A 134 -1.22 -18.62 -2.50
CA ARG A 134 -1.55 -19.96 -1.99
C ARG A 134 -3.05 -20.21 -1.80
N ASN A 135 -3.77 -19.14 -1.49
CA ASN A 135 -5.19 -19.14 -1.15
C ASN A 135 -6.05 -18.54 -2.26
N PHE A 136 -5.47 -18.10 -3.38
CA PHE A 136 -6.22 -17.49 -4.47
C PHE A 136 -7.07 -18.53 -5.21
N ASP A 137 -8.39 -18.36 -5.20
CA ASP A 137 -9.35 -19.21 -5.92
C ASP A 137 -9.96 -18.41 -7.08
N ALA A 138 -9.46 -18.63 -8.30
CA ALA A 138 -9.90 -17.91 -9.50
C ALA A 138 -11.39 -18.08 -9.84
N SER A 139 -12.09 -19.05 -9.23
CA SER A 139 -13.54 -19.22 -9.40
C SER A 139 -14.36 -18.31 -8.49
N LYS A 140 -13.74 -17.72 -7.46
CA LYS A 140 -14.41 -16.95 -6.41
C LYS A 140 -13.76 -15.60 -6.09
N ASP A 141 -12.49 -15.41 -6.45
CA ASP A 141 -11.72 -14.22 -6.13
C ASP A 141 -11.49 -13.36 -7.38
N GLU A 142 -11.69 -12.05 -7.22
CA GLU A 142 -11.29 -11.03 -8.19
C GLU A 142 -10.01 -10.33 -7.72
N TYR A 143 -9.06 -10.10 -8.64
CA TYR A 143 -7.84 -9.35 -8.27
C TYR A 143 -8.17 -7.90 -7.90
N GLU A 144 -9.24 -7.33 -8.45
CA GLU A 144 -9.70 -6.00 -8.07
C GLU A 144 -10.13 -5.95 -6.60
N ASP A 145 -10.72 -7.02 -6.06
CA ASP A 145 -11.07 -7.10 -4.65
C ASP A 145 -9.82 -7.12 -3.77
N VAL A 146 -8.81 -7.92 -4.14
CA VAL A 146 -7.51 -7.95 -3.45
C VAL A 146 -6.83 -6.58 -3.49
N PHE A 147 -6.88 -5.93 -4.65
CA PHE A 147 -6.32 -4.60 -4.86
C PHE A 147 -7.01 -3.54 -4.02
N ASN A 148 -8.35 -3.52 -4.03
CA ASN A 148 -9.15 -2.58 -3.25
C ASN A 148 -8.97 -2.79 -1.75
N ALA A 149 -9.00 -4.04 -1.27
CA ALA A 149 -8.74 -4.38 0.13
C ALA A 149 -7.34 -3.91 0.57
N SER A 150 -6.30 -4.23 -0.21
CA SER A 150 -4.92 -3.81 0.08
C SER A 150 -4.79 -2.29 0.13
N TYR A 151 -5.44 -1.60 -0.81
CA TYR A 151 -5.46 -0.14 -0.83
C TYR A 151 -6.12 0.45 0.41
N GLN A 152 -7.26 -0.10 0.86
CA GLN A 152 -7.94 0.36 2.08
C GLN A 152 -7.04 0.24 3.32
N VAL A 153 -6.31 -0.87 3.44
CA VAL A 153 -5.33 -1.08 4.52
C VAL A 153 -4.22 -0.02 4.43
N ILE A 154 -3.65 0.18 3.24
CA ILE A 154 -2.59 1.16 3.01
C ILE A 154 -3.07 2.58 3.36
N THR A 155 -4.26 2.99 2.91
CA THR A 155 -4.77 4.35 3.15
C THR A 155 -5.01 4.64 4.62
N GLU A 156 -5.28 3.62 5.42
CA GLU A 156 -5.33 3.77 6.87
C GLU A 156 -3.92 3.81 7.48
N LEU A 157 -3.01 2.92 7.09
CA LEU A 157 -1.65 2.90 7.64
C LEU A 157 -0.87 4.19 7.37
N ILE A 158 -1.06 4.82 6.21
CA ILE A 158 -0.38 6.08 5.88
C ILE A 158 -0.87 7.29 6.69
N LEU A 159 -1.91 7.18 7.53
CA LEU A 159 -2.31 8.28 8.41
C LEU A 159 -1.33 8.50 9.57
N ASP A 160 -0.44 7.54 9.79
CA ASP A 160 0.58 7.56 10.82
C ASP A 160 1.90 8.16 10.30
N PRO A 161 2.42 9.23 10.93
CA PRO A 161 3.63 9.90 10.47
C PRO A 161 4.90 9.06 10.62
N SER A 162 4.96 8.14 11.58
CA SER A 162 6.05 7.18 11.71
C SER A 162 6.04 6.17 10.57
N ILE A 163 4.90 5.61 10.21
CA ILE A 163 4.77 4.73 9.04
C ILE A 163 5.15 5.47 7.76
N GLN A 164 4.66 6.69 7.56
CA GLN A 164 5.01 7.50 6.39
C GLN A 164 6.53 7.72 6.26
N THR A 165 7.20 7.94 7.40
CA THR A 165 8.63 8.23 7.45
C THR A 165 9.49 7.01 7.18
N TYR A 166 9.22 5.90 7.89
CA TYR A 166 10.03 4.68 7.77
C TYR A 166 9.68 3.90 6.50
N GLY A 167 8.43 3.92 6.08
CA GLY A 167 7.95 3.35 4.83
C GLY A 167 7.64 1.85 4.90
N PHE A 168 7.55 1.24 3.71
CA PHE A 168 6.99 -0.08 3.51
C PHE A 168 7.94 -1.04 2.81
N ARG A 169 7.92 -2.31 3.22
CA ARG A 169 8.45 -3.44 2.45
C ARG A 169 7.30 -4.32 2.00
N PHE A 170 7.42 -4.85 0.80
CA PHE A 170 6.46 -5.80 0.23
C PHE A 170 7.16 -7.13 0.05
N VAL A 171 6.55 -8.21 0.54
CA VAL A 171 6.97 -9.59 0.32
C VAL A 171 5.92 -10.26 -0.56
N PHE A 172 6.34 -10.75 -1.73
CA PHE A 172 5.52 -11.51 -2.66
C PHE A 172 5.96 -12.98 -2.61
N ASP A 173 5.23 -13.76 -1.83
CA ASP A 173 5.32 -15.21 -1.80
C ASP A 173 4.57 -15.80 -2.99
N LEU A 174 5.30 -16.24 -4.00
CA LEU A 174 4.71 -16.76 -5.24
C LEU A 174 4.21 -18.21 -5.12
N THR A 175 4.17 -18.77 -3.91
CA THR A 175 3.45 -20.02 -3.64
C THR A 175 2.01 -19.92 -4.14
N GLY A 176 1.54 -20.92 -4.89
CA GLY A 176 0.20 -20.93 -5.49
C GLY A 176 0.09 -20.17 -6.83
N LEU A 177 1.16 -19.54 -7.31
CA LEU A 177 1.17 -18.89 -8.62
C LEU A 177 0.99 -19.93 -9.73
N ASN A 178 -0.04 -19.75 -10.55
CA ASN A 178 -0.32 -20.60 -11.71
C ASN A 178 -0.40 -19.77 -13.01
N TYR A 179 -0.48 -20.46 -14.15
CA TYR A 179 -0.50 -19.82 -15.46
C TYR A 179 -1.65 -18.80 -15.63
N TRP A 180 -2.85 -19.10 -15.13
CA TRP A 180 -4.00 -18.20 -15.20
C TRP A 180 -3.77 -16.91 -14.41
N ILE A 181 -3.11 -17.04 -13.25
CA ILE A 181 -2.72 -15.88 -12.44
C ILE A 181 -1.68 -15.04 -13.17
N VAL A 182 -0.65 -15.67 -13.74
CA VAL A 182 0.36 -14.96 -14.54
C VAL A 182 -0.29 -14.25 -15.74
N ALA A 183 -1.18 -14.91 -16.47
CA ALA A 183 -1.89 -14.33 -17.61
C ALA A 183 -2.76 -13.13 -17.20
N ALA A 184 -3.45 -13.22 -16.06
CA ALA A 184 -4.22 -12.11 -15.51
C ALA A 184 -3.31 -10.93 -15.16
N LEU A 185 -2.25 -11.15 -14.38
CA LEU A 185 -1.29 -10.11 -13.98
C LEU A 185 -0.63 -9.41 -15.18
N LEU A 186 -0.38 -10.15 -16.26
CA LEU A 186 0.20 -9.63 -17.51
C LEU A 186 -0.83 -8.97 -18.45
N SER A 187 -2.13 -9.04 -18.14
CA SER A 187 -3.13 -8.37 -18.96
C SER A 187 -2.94 -6.84 -18.91
N ARG A 188 -3.23 -6.18 -20.03
CA ARG A 188 -3.11 -4.71 -20.18
C ARG A 188 -3.81 -3.95 -19.06
N PHE A 189 -4.90 -4.50 -18.54
CA PHE A 189 -5.67 -3.91 -17.47
C PHE A 189 -4.87 -3.79 -16.15
N TYR A 190 -4.20 -4.85 -15.69
CA TYR A 190 -3.41 -4.78 -14.45
C TYR A 190 -2.08 -4.07 -14.64
N LEU A 191 -1.45 -4.20 -15.81
CA LEU A 191 -0.24 -3.44 -16.15
C LEU A 191 -0.49 -1.93 -16.04
N ASN A 192 -1.60 -1.42 -16.58
CA ASN A 192 -1.96 0.00 -16.48
C ASN A 192 -2.14 0.49 -15.04
N LYS A 193 -2.71 -0.34 -14.16
CA LYS A 193 -2.84 0.00 -12.73
C LYS A 193 -1.50 0.01 -12.01
N ALA A 194 -0.66 -0.99 -12.27
CA ALA A 194 0.68 -1.03 -11.71
C ALA A 194 1.51 0.17 -12.16
N ILE A 195 1.39 0.59 -13.43
CA ILE A 195 2.00 1.82 -13.96
C ILE A 195 1.54 3.03 -13.14
N LEU A 196 0.23 3.21 -12.97
CA LEU A 196 -0.30 4.35 -12.25
C LEU A 196 0.21 4.40 -10.81
N MET A 197 0.26 3.26 -10.12
CA MET A 197 0.83 3.17 -8.78
C MET A 197 2.33 3.47 -8.74
N ALA A 198 3.10 2.88 -9.65
CA ALA A 198 4.55 3.04 -9.72
C ALA A 198 4.97 4.47 -10.11
N GLN A 199 4.15 5.18 -10.89
CA GLN A 199 4.43 6.53 -11.38
C GLN A 199 4.02 7.65 -10.39
N GLY A 200 4.14 7.37 -9.09
CA GLY A 200 4.06 8.38 -8.05
C GLY A 200 2.65 8.86 -7.72
N SER A 201 1.63 8.02 -7.92
CA SER A 201 0.28 8.30 -7.44
C SER A 201 0.09 7.95 -5.96
N SER A 202 0.81 6.97 -5.44
CA SER A 202 0.69 6.57 -4.03
C SER A 202 1.54 7.48 -3.12
N PRO A 203 1.02 7.91 -1.96
CA PRO A 203 1.78 8.60 -0.91
C PRO A 203 2.63 7.64 -0.05
N MET A 204 3.01 6.47 -0.59
CA MET A 204 3.86 5.50 0.10
C MET A 204 5.35 5.75 -0.13
N ARG A 205 6.15 5.47 0.91
CA ARG A 205 7.60 5.36 0.82
C ARG A 205 8.01 3.89 0.70
N PHE A 206 8.28 3.41 -0.51
CA PHE A 206 8.75 2.04 -0.73
C PHE A 206 10.21 1.88 -0.23
N LYS A 207 10.53 0.78 0.44
CA LYS A 207 11.88 0.45 0.94
C LYS A 207 12.43 -0.86 0.38
N GLY A 208 11.55 -1.77 -0.03
CA GLY A 208 11.93 -3.02 -0.69
C GLY A 208 10.73 -3.77 -1.27
N PHE A 209 10.94 -4.46 -2.38
CA PHE A 209 10.04 -5.44 -2.96
C PHE A 209 10.78 -6.77 -3.01
N HIS A 210 10.31 -7.76 -2.25
CA HIS A 210 10.98 -9.04 -2.04
C HIS A 210 10.14 -10.13 -2.66
N VAL A 211 10.70 -10.92 -3.56
CA VAL A 211 9.99 -11.98 -4.29
C VAL A 211 10.61 -13.33 -3.91
N ILE A 212 9.79 -14.29 -3.49
CA ILE A 212 10.25 -15.60 -3.00
C ILE A 212 9.28 -16.71 -3.45
N ASN A 213 9.72 -17.98 -3.41
CA ASN A 213 8.92 -19.18 -3.66
C ASN A 213 8.21 -19.23 -5.03
N GLY A 214 8.80 -18.59 -6.05
CA GLY A 214 8.23 -18.56 -7.41
C GLY A 214 8.99 -19.42 -8.40
N PRO A 215 8.32 -20.09 -9.36
CA PRO A 215 9.01 -20.75 -10.46
C PRO A 215 9.88 -19.74 -11.21
N ALA A 216 11.19 -20.00 -11.31
CA ALA A 216 12.17 -19.05 -11.85
C ALA A 216 11.76 -18.46 -13.21
N ARG A 217 11.16 -19.27 -14.09
CA ARG A 217 10.66 -18.82 -15.40
C ARG A 217 9.48 -17.86 -15.27
N ALA A 218 8.46 -18.20 -14.48
CA ALA A 218 7.27 -17.36 -14.30
C ALA A 218 7.64 -16.02 -13.67
N THR A 219 8.43 -16.05 -12.59
CA THR A 219 8.94 -14.87 -11.89
C THR A 219 9.70 -13.92 -12.83
N ARG A 220 10.59 -14.48 -13.67
CA ARG A 220 11.35 -13.70 -14.66
C ARG A 220 10.44 -13.08 -15.73
N MET A 221 9.46 -13.82 -16.25
CA MET A 221 8.51 -13.31 -17.24
C MET A 221 7.70 -12.13 -16.67
N VAL A 222 7.13 -12.30 -15.48
CA VAL A 222 6.37 -11.25 -14.79
C VAL A 222 7.26 -10.03 -14.55
N PHE A 223 8.46 -10.22 -13.99
CA PHE A 223 9.38 -9.11 -13.75
C PHE A 223 9.78 -8.38 -15.03
N GLN A 224 10.09 -9.08 -16.12
CA GLN A 224 10.46 -8.45 -17.39
C GLN A 224 9.34 -7.59 -17.97
N ALA A 225 8.07 -8.00 -17.80
CA ALA A 225 6.92 -7.21 -18.23
C ALA A 225 6.72 -5.94 -17.38
N PHE A 226 6.95 -6.02 -16.06
CA PHE A 226 6.83 -4.86 -15.16
C PHE A 226 8.06 -3.94 -15.16
N ARG A 227 9.26 -4.47 -15.44
CA ARG A 227 10.52 -3.73 -15.40
C ARG A 227 10.51 -2.39 -16.16
N PRO A 228 10.04 -2.29 -17.42
CA PRO A 228 10.04 -1.01 -18.14
C PRO A 228 9.09 0.04 -17.53
N LEU A 229 8.20 -0.38 -16.64
CA LEU A 229 7.16 0.46 -16.04
C LEU A 229 7.61 1.05 -14.70
N LEU A 230 8.68 0.51 -14.10
CA LEU A 230 9.17 0.90 -12.79
C LEU A 230 10.27 1.97 -12.93
N PRO A 231 10.20 3.08 -12.16
CA PRO A 231 11.31 4.01 -12.04
C PRO A 231 12.60 3.31 -11.58
N LYS A 232 13.77 3.79 -12.02
CA LYS A 232 15.09 3.24 -11.65
C LYS A 232 15.23 2.98 -10.14
N LYS A 233 14.81 3.95 -9.32
CA LYS A 233 14.82 3.86 -7.85
C LYS A 233 13.96 2.71 -7.28
N MET A 234 12.88 2.34 -7.95
CA MET A 234 12.06 1.17 -7.54
C MET A 234 12.71 -0.13 -8.00
N LEU A 235 13.28 -0.16 -9.21
CA LEU A 235 13.99 -1.34 -9.74
C LEU A 235 15.16 -1.76 -8.85
N GLU A 236 15.93 -0.80 -8.35
CA GLU A 236 17.05 -1.03 -7.41
C GLU A 236 16.61 -1.61 -6.06
N ARG A 237 15.31 -1.64 -5.79
CA ARG A 237 14.70 -2.13 -4.54
C ARG A 237 13.96 -3.46 -4.73
N VAL A 238 14.04 -4.05 -5.92
CA VAL A 238 13.48 -5.38 -6.18
C VAL A 238 14.55 -6.42 -5.87
N HIS A 239 14.22 -7.36 -4.99
CA HIS A 239 15.09 -8.44 -4.55
C HIS A 239 14.39 -9.78 -4.82
N PHE A 240 15.10 -10.70 -5.45
CA PHE A 240 14.67 -12.08 -5.64
C PHE A 240 15.42 -12.95 -4.66
N HIS A 241 14.68 -13.82 -3.96
CA HIS A 241 15.21 -14.68 -2.92
C HIS A 241 14.98 -16.13 -3.30
N ASP A 242 16.04 -16.93 -3.25
CA ASP A 242 15.98 -18.37 -3.47
C ASP A 242 15.66 -19.14 -2.18
N SER A 243 15.82 -18.49 -1.02
CA SER A 243 15.58 -19.10 0.30
C SER A 243 15.04 -18.08 1.32
N CYS A 244 14.46 -18.58 2.41
CA CYS A 244 13.95 -17.72 3.49
C CYS A 244 15.08 -16.99 4.21
N GLU A 245 16.26 -17.60 4.33
CA GLU A 245 17.44 -16.99 4.96
C GLU A 245 17.88 -15.71 4.22
N GLN A 246 17.80 -15.71 2.88
CA GLN A 246 18.07 -14.51 2.08
C GLN A 246 17.02 -13.42 2.32
N LEU A 247 15.75 -13.79 2.43
CA LEU A 247 14.67 -12.87 2.79
C LEU A 247 14.87 -12.28 4.19
N HIS A 248 15.32 -13.10 5.14
CA HIS A 248 15.49 -12.72 6.55
C HIS A 248 16.56 -11.66 6.78
N ALA A 249 17.51 -11.53 5.85
CA ALA A 249 18.47 -10.41 5.83
C ALA A 249 17.79 -9.03 5.64
N PHE A 250 16.56 -8.99 5.13
CA PHE A 250 15.79 -7.77 4.88
C PHE A 250 14.55 -7.63 5.75
N VAL A 251 13.95 -8.74 6.18
CA VAL A 251 12.72 -8.77 6.97
C VAL A 251 12.87 -9.79 8.09
N SER A 252 12.76 -9.36 9.35
CA SER A 252 12.98 -10.26 10.50
C SER A 252 12.02 -11.46 10.49
N PRO A 253 12.50 -12.70 10.72
CA PRO A 253 11.65 -13.88 10.87
C PRO A 253 10.65 -13.73 12.03
N SER A 254 10.98 -12.95 13.06
CA SER A 254 10.14 -12.68 14.23
C SER A 254 8.79 -12.00 13.93
N ILE A 255 8.58 -11.53 12.70
CA ILE A 255 7.34 -10.87 12.24
C ILE A 255 6.74 -11.55 11.00
N LEU A 256 7.28 -12.70 10.60
CA LEU A 256 6.85 -13.47 9.44
C LEU A 256 6.12 -14.76 9.86
N PRO A 257 5.22 -15.30 9.04
CA PRO A 257 4.56 -16.58 9.28
C PRO A 257 5.52 -17.76 9.05
N ASP A 258 5.16 -18.93 9.59
CA ASP A 258 5.95 -20.18 9.48
C ASP A 258 6.21 -20.57 8.01
N THR A 259 5.27 -20.21 7.13
CA THR A 259 5.35 -20.47 5.69
C THR A 259 6.44 -19.67 4.98
N LEU A 260 7.03 -18.69 5.66
CA LEU A 260 8.17 -17.88 5.24
C LEU A 260 9.34 -18.03 6.23
N GLY A 261 9.38 -19.15 6.97
CA GLY A 261 10.41 -19.45 7.96
C GLY A 261 10.39 -18.51 9.17
N GLY A 262 9.24 -17.92 9.49
CA GLY A 262 9.10 -16.99 10.61
C GLY A 262 8.51 -17.61 11.87
N GLU A 263 8.16 -16.76 12.82
CA GLU A 263 7.79 -17.11 14.19
C GLU A 263 6.35 -16.72 14.57
N THR A 264 5.58 -16.11 13.67
CA THR A 264 4.23 -15.60 13.98
C THR A 264 3.14 -16.67 13.87
N GLY A 265 3.50 -17.92 13.58
CA GLY A 265 2.56 -19.02 13.39
C GLY A 265 2.04 -19.12 11.95
N PRO A 266 0.90 -19.81 11.76
CA PRO A 266 0.39 -20.10 10.42
C PRO A 266 -0.09 -18.85 9.70
N TRP A 267 -0.06 -18.90 8.36
CA TRP A 267 -0.62 -17.88 7.48
C TRP A 267 -2.09 -17.61 7.81
N SER A 268 -2.39 -16.40 8.30
CA SER A 268 -3.73 -16.00 8.72
C SER A 268 -3.97 -14.52 8.46
N GLY A 269 -5.21 -14.21 8.06
CA GLY A 269 -5.70 -12.85 7.83
C GLY A 269 -6.66 -12.40 8.91
N LEU A 270 -6.91 -13.24 9.94
CA LEU A 270 -7.96 -13.01 10.93
C LEU A 270 -7.75 -11.70 11.71
N ARG A 271 -6.54 -11.44 12.18
CA ARG A 271 -6.22 -10.20 12.91
C ARG A 271 -6.44 -8.95 12.05
N LEU A 272 -6.02 -9.00 10.79
CA LEU A 272 -6.26 -7.93 9.84
C LEU A 272 -7.75 -7.77 9.54
N LYS A 273 -8.48 -8.88 9.38
CA LYS A 273 -9.92 -8.88 9.17
C LYS A 273 -10.65 -8.16 10.31
N GLU A 274 -10.39 -8.58 11.55
CA GLU A 274 -11.01 -8.00 12.75
C GLU A 274 -10.76 -6.49 12.84
N ALA A 275 -9.52 -6.06 12.57
CA ALA A 275 -9.14 -4.67 12.55
C ALA A 275 -9.86 -3.87 11.44
N MET A 276 -9.92 -4.40 10.23
CA MET A 276 -10.54 -3.73 9.10
C MET A 276 -12.07 -3.71 9.21
N ASP A 277 -12.70 -4.74 9.79
CA ASP A 277 -14.13 -4.78 10.05
C ASP A 277 -14.58 -3.67 11.01
N GLN A 278 -13.76 -3.33 12.01
CA GLN A 278 -13.99 -2.21 12.93
C GLN A 278 -13.93 -0.85 12.23
N LEU A 279 -13.14 -0.74 11.17
CA LEU A 279 -12.98 0.49 10.39
C LEU A 279 -13.96 0.58 9.22
N ASN A 280 -14.88 -0.38 9.07
CA ASN A 280 -15.69 -0.50 7.87
C ASN A 280 -16.43 0.80 7.52
N ASP A 281 -17.17 1.35 8.47
CA ASP A 281 -18.05 2.50 8.20
C ASP A 281 -17.23 3.77 7.93
N LYS A 282 -16.11 3.95 8.66
CA LYS A 282 -15.13 5.00 8.38
C LYS A 282 -14.61 4.92 6.94
N ILE A 283 -14.18 3.74 6.51
CA ILE A 283 -13.61 3.55 5.17
C ILE A 283 -14.70 3.69 4.09
N VAL A 284 -15.93 3.23 4.33
CA VAL A 284 -17.07 3.48 3.44
C VAL A 284 -17.24 4.98 3.20
N GLN A 285 -17.24 5.80 4.26
CA GLN A 285 -17.34 7.25 4.10
C GLN A 285 -16.19 7.85 3.29
N GLN A 286 -14.97 7.34 3.47
CA GLN A 286 -13.82 7.80 2.69
C GLN A 286 -13.93 7.49 1.19
N THR A 287 -14.70 6.46 0.80
CA THR A 287 -14.87 6.14 -0.63
C THR A 287 -15.59 7.25 -1.41
N TYR A 288 -16.31 8.15 -0.73
CA TYR A 288 -17.01 9.28 -1.34
C TYR A 288 -16.09 10.46 -1.67
N PHE A 289 -14.80 10.39 -1.33
CA PHE A 289 -13.80 11.33 -1.84
C PHE A 289 -13.23 10.90 -3.20
N GLY A 290 -12.61 11.84 -3.90
CA GLY A 290 -12.08 11.68 -5.25
C GLY A 290 -13.13 11.90 -6.34
N PHE A 291 -12.90 11.31 -7.51
CA PHE A 291 -13.90 11.30 -8.58
C PHE A 291 -15.05 10.38 -8.18
N ILE A 292 -16.25 10.93 -8.11
CA ILE A 292 -17.48 10.17 -7.81
C ILE A 292 -18.30 10.16 -9.09
N SER A 293 -18.35 9.03 -9.79
CA SER A 293 -19.13 8.92 -11.02
C SER A 293 -20.60 9.29 -10.75
N LEU A 294 -21.11 10.29 -11.46
CA LEU A 294 -22.56 10.51 -11.65
C LEU A 294 -23.04 9.60 -12.78
#